data_AF-A0A7S3U1Y8-F1
#
_entry.id   AF-A0A7S3U1Y8-F1
#
_cell.length_a   1.000
_cell.length_b   1.000
_cell.length_c   1.000
_cell.angle_alpha   90.00
_cell.angle_beta   90.00
_cell.angle_gamma   90.00
#
_symmetry.space_group_name_H-M   'P 1'
#
loop_
_entity.id
_entity.type
_entity.pdbx_description
1 polymer ?
#
loop_
_entity_poly.entity_id
_entity_poly.type
_entity_poly.pdbx_seq_one_letter_code
_entity_poly.pdbx_strand_id
1 'polypeptide(L)'
;VVPMLRCLGQRPCIEEWFAYLNADEKGDEDFRWVVESFAEVELPQPWTSFKGVGSVVCYLNNETNETTWKHPFYDYFAQLLNHCRRSTAEEHIKLRINRVLWSYE
;
A
#
# COMPACT_ATOMS: atom_id res chain seq x y z
N VAL A 1 -18.42 -2.61 -5.41
CA VAL A 1 -17.35 -1.66 -5.77
C VAL A 1 -16.20 -1.98 -4.84
N VAL A 2 -15.04 -2.39 -5.37
CA VAL A 2 -13.89 -2.71 -4.51
C VAL A 2 -13.52 -1.43 -3.75
N PRO A 3 -13.46 -1.46 -2.41
CA PRO A 3 -13.01 -0.34 -1.62
C PRO A 3 -11.63 0.10 -2.10
N MET A 4 -11.50 1.34 -2.57
CA MET A 4 -10.24 1.91 -3.06
C MET A 4 -9.88 3.08 -2.16
N LEU A 5 -8.59 3.21 -1.84
CA LEU A 5 -8.03 4.39 -1.20
C LEU A 5 -8.63 5.69 -1.77
N ARG A 6 -9.39 6.39 -0.94
CA ARG A 6 -9.92 7.72 -1.28
C ARG A 6 -8.77 8.71 -1.18
N CYS A 7 -8.23 9.06 -2.35
CA CYS A 7 -7.28 10.15 -2.51
C CYS A 7 -8.01 11.38 -3.04
N LEU A 8 -8.04 12.44 -2.23
CA LEU A 8 -8.47 13.76 -2.65
C LEU A 8 -7.37 14.37 -3.54
N GLY A 9 -7.69 14.72 -4.79
CA GLY A 9 -6.72 15.23 -5.76
C GLY A 9 -6.30 14.21 -6.81
N GLN A 10 -5.03 14.25 -7.22
CA GLN A 10 -4.48 13.26 -8.17
C GLN A 10 -4.22 11.93 -7.46
N ARG A 11 -4.47 10.80 -8.11
CA ARG A 11 -4.06 9.51 -7.55
C ARG A 11 -2.57 9.29 -7.83
N PRO A 12 -1.77 8.80 -6.85
CA PRO A 12 -0.41 8.41 -7.15
C PRO A 12 -0.37 7.27 -8.16
N CYS A 13 0.64 7.27 -9.03
CA CYS A 13 0.90 6.13 -9.91
C CYS A 13 1.60 5.02 -9.12
N ILE A 14 1.66 3.82 -9.71
CA ILE A 14 2.22 2.67 -9.01
C ILE A 14 3.71 2.85 -8.73
N GLU A 15 4.45 3.51 -9.61
CA GLU A 15 5.89 3.81 -9.46
C GLU A 15 6.16 4.71 -8.23
N GLU A 16 5.26 5.65 -7.96
CA GLU A 16 5.34 6.48 -6.74
C GLU A 16 5.11 5.63 -5.48
N TRP A 17 4.25 4.61 -5.53
CA TRP A 17 4.06 3.69 -4.42
C TRP A 17 5.22 2.72 -4.24
N PHE A 18 5.87 2.28 -5.32
CA PHE A 18 7.13 1.54 -5.26
C PHE A 18 8.18 2.36 -4.51
N ALA A 19 8.37 3.61 -4.91
CA ALA A 19 9.29 4.52 -4.23
C ALA A 19 8.90 4.74 -2.76
N TYR A 20 7.63 4.93 -2.46
CA TYR A 20 7.13 5.15 -1.10
C TYR A 20 7.44 3.97 -0.17
N LEU A 21 7.19 2.73 -0.62
CA LEU A 21 7.46 1.52 0.16
C LEU A 21 8.92 1.05 0.11
N ASN A 22 9.80 1.79 -0.56
CA ASN A 22 11.18 1.38 -0.81
C ASN A 22 11.27 -0.01 -1.47
N ALA A 23 10.41 -0.22 -2.47
CA ALA A 23 10.38 -1.40 -3.34
C ALA A 23 11.16 -1.12 -4.64
N ASP A 24 11.86 -2.13 -5.15
CA ASP A 24 12.54 -2.07 -6.45
C ASP A 24 11.63 -2.64 -7.53
N GLU A 25 11.31 -1.86 -8.56
CA GLU A 25 10.35 -2.27 -9.61
C GLU A 25 10.75 -3.55 -10.33
N LYS A 26 12.05 -3.82 -10.48
CA LYS A 26 12.55 -4.98 -11.22
C LYS A 26 12.86 -6.15 -10.28
N GLY A 27 13.49 -5.88 -9.15
CA GLY A 27 13.87 -6.86 -8.15
C GLY A 27 12.71 -7.39 -7.33
N ASP A 28 11.63 -6.61 -7.19
CA ASP A 28 10.41 -7.00 -6.49
C ASP A 28 9.22 -7.21 -7.44
N GLU A 29 9.44 -7.50 -8.73
CA GLU A 29 8.37 -7.71 -9.71
C GLU A 29 7.35 -8.77 -9.24
N ASP A 30 7.84 -9.90 -8.70
CA ASP A 30 7.02 -10.97 -8.13
C ASP A 30 6.18 -10.51 -6.91
N PHE A 31 6.57 -9.41 -6.27
CA PHE A 31 5.92 -8.84 -5.07
C PHE A 31 5.21 -7.52 -5.37
N ARG A 32 5.06 -7.14 -6.65
CA ARG A 32 4.28 -5.98 -7.08
C ARG A 32 2.89 -5.94 -6.43
N TRP A 33 2.30 -7.10 -6.21
CA TRP A 33 1.00 -7.24 -5.55
C TRP A 33 0.95 -6.61 -4.15
N VAL A 34 2.06 -6.62 -3.40
CA VAL A 34 2.16 -6.01 -2.07
C VAL A 34 2.03 -4.50 -2.19
N VAL A 35 2.69 -3.91 -3.19
CA VAL A 35 2.64 -2.48 -3.49
C VAL A 35 1.25 -2.07 -4.00
N GLU A 36 0.63 -2.87 -4.87
CA GLU A 36 -0.75 -2.66 -5.33
C GLU A 36 -1.74 -2.72 -4.16
N SER A 37 -1.61 -3.71 -3.29
CA SER A 37 -2.45 -3.82 -2.09
C SER A 37 -2.24 -2.65 -1.12
N PHE A 38 -1.02 -2.12 -1.00
CA PHE A 38 -0.76 -0.89 -0.23
C PHE A 38 -1.39 0.35 -0.87
N ALA A 39 -1.40 0.45 -2.20
CA ALA A 39 -2.01 1.55 -2.92
C ALA A 39 -3.55 1.54 -2.83
N GLU A 40 -4.15 0.36 -2.67
CA GLU A 40 -5.60 0.17 -2.70
C GLU A 40 -6.24 0.16 -1.31
N VAL A 41 -5.49 -0.21 -0.27
CA VAL A 41 -6.03 -0.39 1.09
C VAL A 41 -6.75 0.85 1.58
N GLU A 42 -7.96 0.67 2.10
CA GLU A 42 -8.69 1.75 2.75
C GLU A 42 -8.00 2.16 4.05
N LEU A 43 -7.92 3.46 4.27
CA LEU A 43 -7.40 3.99 5.52
C LEU A 43 -8.37 3.73 6.66
N PRO A 44 -7.88 3.54 7.90
CA PRO A 44 -8.76 3.47 9.05
C PRO A 44 -9.48 4.81 9.21
N GLN A 45 -10.77 4.80 9.55
CA GLN A 45 -11.44 6.03 9.96
C GLN A 45 -10.71 6.64 11.18
N PRO A 46 -10.60 7.97 11.27
CA PRO A 46 -11.16 9.01 10.39
C PRO A 46 -10.18 9.53 9.31
N TRP A 47 -9.18 8.74 8.92
CA TRP A 47 -8.11 9.19 8.02
C TRP A 47 -8.55 9.26 6.54
N THR A 48 -7.99 10.22 5.81
CA THR A 48 -8.15 10.37 4.35
C THR A 48 -6.80 10.73 3.73
N SER A 49 -6.58 10.31 2.48
CA SER A 49 -5.37 10.69 1.73
C SER A 49 -5.62 11.89 0.81
N PHE A 50 -4.63 12.75 0.66
CA PHE A 50 -4.64 13.91 -0.22
C PHE A 50 -3.30 13.98 -0.98
N LYS A 51 -3.35 14.18 -2.29
CA LYS A 51 -2.17 14.42 -3.12
C LYS A 51 -2.30 15.78 -3.81
N GLY A 52 -1.38 16.68 -3.47
CA GLY A 52 -1.24 18.00 -4.10
C GLY A 52 -0.40 17.93 -5.38
N VAL A 53 0.39 18.99 -5.63
CA VAL A 53 1.34 19.03 -6.75
C VAL A 53 2.63 18.29 -6.34
N GLY A 54 3.02 17.27 -7.10
CA GLY A 54 4.21 16.44 -6.83
C GLY A 54 3.86 14.97 -6.61
N SER A 55 4.75 14.21 -5.98
CA SER A 55 4.59 12.75 -5.77
C SER A 55 4.19 12.34 -4.35
N VAL A 56 4.06 13.29 -3.43
CA VAL A 56 3.90 13.00 -2.00
C VAL A 56 2.43 13.00 -1.59
N VAL A 57 2.01 11.92 -0.94
CA VAL A 57 0.68 11.78 -0.33
C VAL A 57 0.73 12.29 1.12
N CYS A 58 -0.22 13.15 1.46
CA CYS A 58 -0.50 13.58 2.82
C CYS A 58 -1.70 12.79 3.36
N TYR A 59 -1.68 12.44 4.64
CA TYR A 59 -2.79 11.79 5.33
C TYR A 59 -3.34 12.73 6.39
N LEU A 60 -4.65 12.98 6.34
CA LEU A 60 -5.35 13.89 7.23
C LEU A 60 -6.34 13.10 8.10
N ASN A 61 -6.31 13.33 9.40
CA ASN A 61 -7.34 12.89 10.33
C ASN A 61 -8.46 13.94 10.36
N ASN A 62 -9.66 13.59 9.89
CA ASN A 62 -10.76 14.54 9.75
C ASN A 62 -11.44 14.93 11.08
N GLU A 63 -11.11 14.26 12.20
CA GLU A 63 -11.65 14.59 13.52
C GLU A 63 -10.69 15.48 14.32
N THR A 64 -9.40 15.18 14.27
CA THR A 64 -8.37 15.90 15.05
C THR A 64 -7.70 17.03 14.28
N ASN A 65 -7.89 17.10 12.94
CA ASN A 65 -7.12 17.94 12.02
C ASN A 65 -5.61 17.64 12.00
N GLU A 66 -5.19 16.48 12.51
CA GLU A 66 -3.80 16.05 12.44
C GLU A 66 -3.42 15.63 11.02
N THR A 67 -2.21 15.99 10.60
CA THR A 67 -1.65 15.58 9.32
C THR A 67 -0.40 14.75 9.53
N THR A 68 -0.22 13.72 8.71
CA THR A 68 1.01 12.93 8.67
C THR A 68 1.43 12.65 7.23
N TRP A 69 2.73 12.48 7.04
CA TRP A 69 3.31 12.05 5.76
C TRP A 69 3.51 10.54 5.70
N LYS A 70 3.28 9.82 6.81
CA LYS A 70 3.42 8.37 6.93
C LYS A 70 2.06 7.68 6.79
N HIS A 71 1.94 6.78 5.82
CA HIS A 71 0.74 5.96 5.66
C HIS A 71 0.50 5.12 6.93
N PRO A 72 -0.74 5.06 7.48
CA PRO A 72 -1.05 4.32 8.70
C PRO A 72 -0.61 2.84 8.68
N PHE A 73 -0.71 2.19 7.52
CA PHE A 73 -0.27 0.81 7.31
C PHE A 73 1.15 0.64 6.76
N TYR A 74 1.97 1.71 6.70
CA TYR A 74 3.31 1.64 6.12
C TYR A 74 4.16 0.51 6.73
N ASP A 75 4.23 0.44 8.06
CA ASP A 75 5.09 -0.54 8.73
C ASP A 75 4.67 -1.98 8.44
N TYR A 76 3.36 -2.23 8.33
CA TYR A 76 2.82 -3.54 8.00
C TYR A 76 3.23 -3.97 6.58
N PHE A 77 2.99 -3.12 5.57
CA PHE A 77 3.33 -3.46 4.19
C PHE A 77 4.84 -3.51 3.95
N ALA A 78 5.63 -2.67 4.61
CA ALA A 78 7.08 -2.74 4.56
C ALA A 78 7.60 -4.05 5.17
N GLN A 79 7.02 -4.53 6.27
CA GLN A 79 7.35 -5.83 6.86
C GLN A 79 6.93 -6.99 5.95
N LEU A 80 5.73 -6.92 5.36
CA LEU A 80 5.24 -7.93 4.42
C LEU A 80 6.14 -8.04 3.19
N LEU A 81 6.54 -6.92 2.59
CA LEU A 81 7.46 -6.90 1.46
C LEU A 81 8.82 -7.51 1.83
N ASN A 82 9.36 -7.14 2.99
CA ASN A 82 10.62 -7.71 3.48
C ASN A 82 10.51 -9.20 3.80
N HIS A 83 9.35 -9.66 4.27
CA HIS A 83 9.09 -11.07 4.48
C HIS A 83 9.10 -11.82 3.14
N CYS A 84 8.36 -11.34 2.13
CA CYS A 84 8.39 -11.89 0.78
C CYS A 84 9.82 -12.01 0.25
N ARG A 85 10.63 -10.95 0.30
CA ARG A 85 12.03 -10.98 -0.17
C ARG A 85 12.89 -12.09 0.45
N ARG A 86 12.55 -12.57 1.66
CA ARG A 86 13.27 -13.60 2.40
C ARG A 86 12.61 -14.99 2.33
N SER A 87 11.37 -15.06 1.85
CA SER A 87 10.60 -16.30 1.75
C SER A 87 11.10 -17.18 0.61
N THR A 88 10.96 -18.49 0.79
CA THR A 88 11.21 -19.51 -0.24
C THR A 88 10.08 -19.55 -1.28
N ALA A 89 10.34 -20.10 -2.47
CA ALA A 89 9.36 -20.20 -3.55
C ALA A 89 8.02 -20.87 -3.13
N GLU A 90 8.06 -21.87 -2.24
CA GLU A 90 6.86 -22.51 -1.72
C GLU A 90 6.04 -21.61 -0.77
N GLU A 91 6.72 -20.81 0.06
CA GLU A 91 6.07 -19.84 0.93
C GLU A 91 5.41 -18.71 0.11
N HIS A 92 6.03 -18.32 -1.01
CA HIS A 92 5.45 -17.36 -1.96
C HIS A 92 4.11 -17.81 -2.54
N ILE A 93 4.00 -19.08 -2.92
CA ILE A 93 2.75 -19.65 -3.45
C ILE A 93 1.66 -19.58 -2.38
N LYS A 94 1.97 -19.90 -1.13
CA LYS A 94 1.02 -19.82 -0.01
C LYS A 94 0.56 -18.39 0.25
N LEU A 95 1.47 -17.40 0.22
CA LEU A 95 1.13 -15.98 0.39
C LEU A 95 0.18 -15.50 -0.71
N ARG A 96 0.42 -15.89 -1.97
CA ARG A 96 -0.48 -15.54 -3.09
C ARG A 96 -1.84 -16.22 -2.98
N ILE A 97 -1.90 -17.50 -2.61
CA ILE A 97 -3.16 -18.23 -2.41
C ILE A 97 -3.97 -17.59 -1.28
N ASN A 98 -3.33 -17.24 -0.16
CA ASN A 98 -3.99 -16.54 0.93
C ASN A 98 -4.59 -15.22 0.41
N ARG A 99 -3.85 -14.38 -0.33
CA ARG A 99 -4.41 -13.15 -0.91
C ARG A 99 -5.66 -13.40 -1.75
N VAL A 100 -5.64 -14.43 -2.60
CA VAL A 100 -6.80 -14.79 -3.43
C VAL A 100 -7.99 -15.15 -2.53
N LEU A 101 -7.80 -15.99 -1.53
CA LEU A 101 -8.86 -16.40 -0.60
C LEU A 101 -9.44 -15.22 0.19
N TRP A 102 -8.60 -14.30 0.65
CA TRP A 102 -9.02 -13.07 1.35
C TRP A 102 -9.78 -12.07 0.44
N SER A 103 -9.71 -12.20 -0.89
CA SER A 103 -10.47 -11.38 -1.83
C SER A 103 -11.86 -11.94 -2.18
N TYR A 104 -12.19 -13.15 -1.70
CA TYR A 104 -13.46 -13.85 -1.95
C TYR A 104 -14.43 -13.83 -0.76
N GLU A 105 -14.04 -13.29 0.39
CA GLU A 105 -14.91 -13.01 1.56
C GLU A 105 -15.32 -11.53 1.60
#